data_AF-A0AA37MIZ3-F1
#
_entry.id   AF-A0AA37MIZ3-F1
#
_cell.length_a   1.000
_cell.length_b   1.000
_cell.length_c   1.000
_cell.angle_alpha   90.00
_cell.angle_beta   90.00
_cell.angle_gamma   90.00
#
_symmetry.space_group_name_H-M   'P 1'
#
loop_
_entity.id
_entity.type
_entity.pdbx_description
1 polymer ?
#
loop_
_entity_poly.entity_id
_entity_poly.type
_entity_poly.pdbx_seq_one_letter_code
_entity_poly.pdbx_strand_id
1 'polypeptide(L)'
;MAYQSSEIAQLRAQQEALDKQLAELKEREARQALNEIVAKMREYGISINELMGRKADSLSDEHSAKYRDPVTGSTWSGRGRAPGWLAGKDRNEFLVDTQAATRAKVQAALFARER
;
A
#
# COMPACT_ATOMS: atom_id res chain seq x y z
N MET A 1 -39.57 -35.72 -29.68
CA MET A 1 -38.49 -35.73 -28.69
C MET A 1 -37.55 -34.51 -28.74
N ALA A 2 -37.68 -33.59 -29.71
CA ALA A 2 -36.81 -32.40 -29.80
C ALA A 2 -37.03 -31.34 -28.69
N TYR A 3 -38.23 -31.28 -28.11
CA TYR A 3 -38.62 -30.24 -27.14
C TYR A 3 -37.94 -30.36 -25.77
N GLN A 4 -37.64 -31.59 -25.34
CA GLN A 4 -36.95 -31.84 -24.06
C GLN A 4 -35.51 -31.31 -24.08
N SER A 5 -34.85 -31.33 -25.24
CA SER A 5 -33.47 -30.87 -25.36
C SER A 5 -33.35 -29.34 -25.34
N SER A 6 -34.35 -28.62 -25.88
CA SER A 6 -34.37 -27.15 -25.85
C SER A 6 -34.68 -26.61 -24.45
N GLU A 7 -35.58 -27.26 -23.71
CA GLU A 7 -35.92 -26.86 -22.34
C GLU A 7 -34.73 -27.07 -21.37
N ILE A 8 -34.01 -28.19 -21.50
CA ILE A 8 -32.77 -28.43 -20.76
C ILE A 8 -31.71 -27.38 -21.10
N ALA A 9 -31.58 -26.99 -22.37
CA ALA A 9 -30.64 -25.95 -22.79
C ALA A 9 -31.00 -24.58 -22.19
N GLN A 10 -32.28 -24.23 -22.16
CA GLN A 10 -32.76 -22.99 -21.55
C GLN A 10 -32.54 -22.95 -20.03
N LEU A 11 -32.75 -24.08 -19.34
CA LEU A 11 -32.48 -24.18 -17.90
C LEU A 11 -30.98 -24.03 -17.58
N ARG A 12 -30.11 -24.61 -18.41
CA ARG A 12 -28.65 -24.44 -18.27
C ARG A 12 -28.20 -22.99 -18.52
N ALA A 13 -28.75 -22.35 -19.55
CA ALA A 13 -28.44 -20.94 -19.82
C ALA A 13 -28.87 -20.02 -18.66
N GLN A 14 -30.00 -20.32 -18.01
CA GLN A 14 -30.43 -19.60 -16.80
C GLN A 14 -29.49 -19.86 -15.61
N GLN A 15 -29.03 -21.10 -15.42
CA GLN A 15 -28.04 -21.42 -14.38
C GLN A 15 -26.74 -20.63 -14.59
N GLU A 16 -26.18 -20.63 -15.80
CA GLU A 16 -24.95 -19.90 -16.10
C GLU A 16 -25.10 -18.38 -15.91
N ALA A 17 -26.27 -17.83 -16.23
CA ALA A 17 -26.56 -16.42 -16.00
C ALA A 17 -26.60 -16.07 -14.51
N LEU A 18 -27.25 -16.92 -13.69
CA LEU A 18 -27.30 -16.76 -12.24
C LEU A 18 -25.93 -16.94 -11.60
N ASP A 19 -25.12 -17.91 -12.06
CA ASP A 19 -23.77 -18.13 -11.57
C ASP A 19 -22.85 -16.94 -11.85
N LYS A 20 -22.98 -16.31 -13.03
CA LYS A 20 -22.25 -15.06 -13.34
C LYS A 20 -22.62 -13.92 -12.39
N GLN A 21 -23.91 -13.76 -12.11
CA GLN A 21 -24.39 -12.74 -11.17
C GLN A 21 -23.89 -13.01 -9.74
N LEU A 22 -23.89 -14.27 -9.31
CA LEU A 22 -23.33 -14.67 -8.02
C LEU A 22 -21.83 -14.40 -7.94
N ALA A 23 -21.08 -14.71 -9.00
CA ALA A 23 -19.64 -14.43 -9.05
C ALA A 23 -19.34 -12.93 -8.96
N GLU A 24 -20.10 -12.10 -9.68
CA GLU A 24 -19.93 -10.64 -9.64
C GLU A 24 -20.24 -10.06 -8.25
N LEU A 25 -21.31 -10.53 -7.59
CA LEU A 25 -21.64 -10.10 -6.24
C LEU A 25 -20.55 -10.52 -5.25
N LYS A 26 -20.09 -11.78 -5.30
CA LYS A 26 -18.98 -12.26 -4.46
C LYS A 26 -17.71 -11.46 -4.66
N GLU A 27 -17.40 -11.07 -5.90
CA GLU A 27 -16.22 -10.25 -6.19
C GLU A 27 -16.36 -8.85 -5.57
N ARG A 28 -17.54 -8.23 -5.66
CA ARG A 28 -17.83 -6.94 -5.03
C ARG A 28 -17.72 -7.03 -3.50
N GLU A 29 -18.33 -8.05 -2.90
CA GLU A 29 -18.25 -8.30 -1.46
C GLU A 29 -16.81 -8.56 -1.00
N ALA A 30 -16.04 -9.37 -1.74
CA ALA A 30 -14.64 -9.64 -1.43
C ALA A 30 -13.77 -8.38 -1.51
N ARG A 31 -14.01 -7.51 -2.51
CA ARG A 31 -13.32 -6.22 -2.63
C ARG A 31 -13.69 -5.28 -1.46
N GLN A 32 -14.95 -5.24 -1.04
CA GLN A 32 -15.39 -4.46 0.12
C GLN A 32 -14.74 -4.96 1.40
N ALA A 33 -14.79 -6.27 1.65
CA ALA A 33 -14.15 -6.91 2.80
C ALA A 33 -12.63 -6.62 2.82
N LEU A 34 -11.95 -6.67 1.66
CA LEU A 34 -10.53 -6.34 1.57
C LEU A 34 -10.26 -4.88 1.98
N ASN A 35 -11.07 -3.94 1.50
CA ASN A 35 -10.93 -2.52 1.87
C ASN A 35 -11.15 -2.30 3.37
N GLU A 36 -12.14 -2.96 3.97
CA GLU A 36 -12.40 -2.89 5.41
C GLU A 36 -11.25 -3.48 6.23
N ILE A 37 -10.69 -4.61 5.80
CA ILE A 37 -9.51 -5.21 6.43
C ILE A 37 -8.33 -4.24 6.36
N VAL A 38 -8.05 -3.66 5.20
CA VAL A 38 -6.95 -2.70 5.03
C VAL A 38 -7.17 -1.44 5.89
N ALA A 39 -8.40 -0.95 5.98
CA ALA A 39 -8.74 0.20 6.83
C ALA A 39 -8.48 -0.13 8.31
N LYS A 40 -8.96 -1.27 8.79
CA LYS A 40 -8.70 -1.75 10.16
C LYS A 40 -7.21 -1.99 10.40
N MET A 41 -6.48 -2.54 9.43
CA MET A 41 -5.03 -2.72 9.53
C MET A 41 -4.32 -1.38 9.73
N ARG A 42 -4.74 -0.32 9.02
CA ARG A 42 -4.18 1.02 9.20
C ARG A 42 -4.57 1.65 10.54
N GLU A 43 -5.82 1.48 10.97
CA GLU A 43 -6.34 2.02 12.24
C GLU A 43 -5.58 1.46 13.45
N TYR A 44 -5.34 0.15 13.46
CA TYR A 44 -4.66 -0.54 14.57
C TYR A 44 -3.15 -0.71 14.35
N GLY A 45 -2.61 -0.22 13.23
CA GLY A 45 -1.19 -0.40 12.88
C GLY A 45 -0.77 -1.86 12.63
N ILE A 46 -1.73 -2.73 12.28
CA ILE A 46 -1.50 -4.16 12.06
C ILE A 46 -0.78 -4.37 10.72
N SER A 47 0.35 -5.07 10.78
CA SER A 47 1.12 -5.46 9.60
C SER A 47 0.63 -6.78 9.01
N ILE A 48 0.77 -6.96 7.70
CA ILE A 48 0.44 -8.23 7.04
C ILE A 48 1.26 -9.42 7.60
N ASN A 49 2.45 -9.15 8.13
CA ASN A 49 3.29 -10.16 8.77
C ASN A 49 2.65 -10.71 10.05
N GLU A 50 1.97 -9.87 10.82
CA GLU A 50 1.24 -10.26 12.04
C GLU A 50 0.03 -11.12 11.69
N LEU A 51 -0.70 -10.77 10.63
CA LEU A 51 -1.82 -11.58 10.13
C LEU A 51 -1.36 -12.96 9.66
N MET A 52 -0.14 -13.07 9.13
CA MET A 52 0.47 -14.34 8.72
C MET A 52 1.10 -15.13 9.88
N GLY A 53 0.92 -14.70 11.14
CA GLY A 53 1.45 -15.39 12.32
C GLY A 53 2.97 -15.39 12.41
N ARG A 54 3.65 -14.61 11.57
CA ARG A 54 5.07 -14.33 11.74
C ARG A 54 5.16 -13.29 12.84
N LYS A 55 5.96 -13.59 13.87
CA LYS A 55 6.21 -12.67 14.98
C LYS A 55 6.43 -11.28 14.39
N ALA A 56 5.60 -10.31 14.78
CA ALA A 56 5.85 -8.93 14.46
C ALA A 56 7.21 -8.62 15.05
N ASP A 57 8.23 -8.70 14.22
CA ASP A 57 9.46 -8.01 14.51
C ASP A 57 9.01 -6.55 14.60
N SER A 58 9.07 -6.03 15.81
CA SER A 58 8.61 -4.72 16.26
C SER A 58 9.33 -3.62 15.48
N LEU A 59 9.00 -3.48 14.20
CA LEU A 59 9.76 -2.72 13.19
C LEU A 59 8.88 -1.79 12.36
N SER A 60 7.59 -1.63 12.71
CA SER A 60 6.73 -0.65 12.03
C SER A 60 7.09 0.80 12.38
N ASP A 61 7.87 1.04 13.44
CA ASP A 61 8.32 2.39 13.84
C ASP A 61 9.84 2.58 13.82
N GLU A 62 10.63 1.49 13.78
CA GLU A 62 12.09 1.59 13.98
C GLU A 62 12.91 1.61 12.67
N HIS A 63 12.36 1.15 11.54
CA HIS A 63 13.13 0.97 10.28
C HIS A 63 12.60 1.76 9.07
N SER A 64 12.02 2.94 9.27
CA SER A 64 11.92 3.87 8.15
C SER A 64 13.35 4.24 7.72
N ALA A 65 13.73 3.87 6.50
CA ALA A 65 14.99 4.29 5.93
C ALA A 65 15.03 5.82 5.91
N LYS A 66 15.68 6.42 6.91
CA LYS A 66 15.74 7.87 7.04
C LYS A 66 16.41 8.51 5.83
N TYR A 67 17.38 7.80 5.25
CA TYR A 67 18.15 8.27 4.10
C TYR A 67 18.12 7.25 2.94
N ARG A 68 18.05 7.74 1.70
CA ARG A 68 18.13 6.96 0.46
C ARG A 68 19.05 7.65 -0.54
N ASP A 69 19.95 6.87 -1.15
CA ASP A 69 20.80 7.32 -2.23
C ASP A 69 20.00 7.44 -3.54
N PRO A 70 19.93 8.62 -4.19
CA PRO A 70 19.26 8.79 -5.48
C PRO A 70 19.96 8.05 -6.63
N VAL A 71 21.24 7.70 -6.49
CA VAL A 71 22.02 7.08 -7.58
C VAL A 71 21.94 5.56 -7.54
N THR A 72 22.21 4.94 -6.38
CA THR A 72 22.22 3.46 -6.25
C THR A 72 20.92 2.90 -5.68
N GLY A 73 20.03 3.74 -5.14
CA GLY A 73 18.83 3.30 -4.45
C GLY A 73 19.09 2.70 -3.06
N SER A 74 20.33 2.70 -2.58
CA SER A 74 20.71 2.21 -1.25
C SER A 74 20.04 2.99 -0.13
N THR A 75 19.55 2.31 0.90
CA THR A 75 18.84 2.92 2.03
C THR A 75 19.61 2.79 3.34
N TRP A 76 19.56 3.81 4.19
CA TRP A 76 20.19 3.80 5.51
C TRP A 76 19.25 4.36 6.59
N SER A 77 19.16 3.64 7.71
CA SER A 77 18.26 3.95 8.83
C SER A 77 18.77 5.09 9.73
N GLY A 78 19.98 5.61 9.52
CA GLY A 78 20.57 6.65 10.37
C GLY A 78 21.28 6.13 11.62
N ARG A 79 21.31 4.81 11.85
CA ARG A 79 22.03 4.17 12.96
C ARG A 79 23.26 3.39 12.44
N GLY A 80 24.36 3.41 13.20
CA GLY A 80 25.60 2.69 12.86
C GLY A 80 26.56 3.46 11.94
N ARG A 81 27.47 2.74 11.27
CA ARG A 81 28.45 3.34 10.35
C ARG A 81 27.75 3.87 9.11
N ALA A 82 27.89 5.17 8.85
CA ALA A 82 27.32 5.78 7.65
C ALA A 82 27.95 5.16 6.39
N PRO A 83 27.13 4.81 5.38
CA PRO A 83 27.64 4.31 4.11
C PRO A 83 28.38 5.40 3.33
N GLY A 84 29.30 5.00 2.43
CA GLY A 84 30.20 5.92 1.74
C GLY A 84 29.51 7.00 0.89
N TRP A 85 28.28 6.76 0.44
CA TRP A 85 27.47 7.75 -0.29
C TRP A 85 26.91 8.87 0.60
N LEU A 86 26.83 8.65 1.91
CA LEU A 86 26.34 9.62 2.91
C LEU A 86 27.48 10.19 3.79
N ALA A 87 28.63 9.53 3.81
CA ALA A 87 29.80 9.97 4.56
C ALA A 87 30.37 11.26 3.96
N GLY A 88 30.29 12.38 4.68
CA GLY A 88 30.84 13.68 4.28
C GLY A 88 29.93 14.52 3.37
N LYS A 89 28.68 14.11 3.14
CA LYS A 89 27.68 14.88 2.37
C LYS A 89 26.55 15.41 3.26
N ASP A 90 25.79 16.38 2.75
CA ASP A 90 24.61 16.91 3.41
C ASP A 90 23.51 15.86 3.51
N ARG A 91 23.30 15.37 4.73
CA ARG A 91 22.35 14.29 5.03
C ARG A 91 20.91 14.64 4.65
N ASN A 92 20.58 15.93 4.65
CA ASN A 92 19.23 16.43 4.34
C ASN A 92 18.83 16.19 2.87
N GLU A 93 19.79 16.09 1.95
CA GLU A 93 19.49 15.83 0.53
C GLU A 93 19.03 14.40 0.28
N PHE A 94 19.43 13.47 1.16
CA PHE A 94 19.13 12.05 1.04
C PHE A 94 17.93 11.64 1.87
N LEU A 95 17.24 12.55 2.56
CA LEU A 95 16.08 12.21 3.38
C LEU A 95 14.95 11.66 2.50
N VAL A 96 14.39 10.50 2.85
CA VAL A 96 13.26 9.91 2.11
C VAL A 96 12.02 10.82 2.17
N ASP A 97 11.92 11.66 3.20
CA ASP A 97 10.89 12.68 3.41
C ASP A 97 11.22 14.05 2.75
N THR A 98 12.20 14.12 1.84
CA THR A 98 12.61 15.39 1.20
C THR A 98 11.46 16.11 0.47
N GLN A 99 10.42 15.38 0.04
CA GLN A 99 9.20 16.00 -0.52
C GLN A 99 8.43 16.83 0.51
N ALA A 100 8.33 16.41 1.77
CA ALA A 100 7.65 17.20 2.79
C ALA A 100 8.51 18.41 3.20
N ALA A 101 9.84 18.25 3.26
CA ALA A 101 10.77 19.35 3.50
C ALA A 101 10.75 20.41 2.37
N THR A 102 10.66 19.97 1.12
CA THR A 102 10.53 20.86 -0.04
C THR A 102 9.18 21.58 -0.02
N ARG A 103 8.09 20.86 0.26
CA ARG A 103 6.76 21.47 0.43
C ARG A 103 6.74 22.49 1.57
N ALA A 104 7.37 22.20 2.71
CA ALA A 104 7.47 23.12 3.84
C ALA A 104 8.30 24.38 3.51
N LYS A 105 9.41 24.25 2.77
CA LYS A 105 10.20 25.40 2.28
C LYS A 105 9.41 26.28 1.31
N VAL A 106 8.70 25.66 0.37
CA VAL A 106 7.83 26.37 -0.59
C VAL A 106 6.71 27.09 0.15
N GLN A 107 6.09 26.42 1.13
CA GLN A 107 5.01 27.00 1.93
C GLN A 107 5.49 28.15 2.83
N ALA A 108 6.66 28.03 3.46
CA ALA A 108 7.28 29.11 4.22
C ALA A 108 7.63 30.33 3.34
N ALA A 109 8.12 30.11 2.12
CA ALA A 109 8.41 31.18 1.18
C ALA A 109 7.15 31.92 0.68
N LEU A 110 6.03 31.20 0.56
CA LEU A 110 4.72 31.76 0.19
C LEU A 110 4.11 32.62 1.30
N PHE A 111 4.32 32.28 2.57
CA PHE A 111 3.74 33.00 3.72
C PHE A 111 4.68 34.03 4.36
N ALA A 112 5.93 34.17 3.89
CA ALA A 112 6.91 35.09 4.47
C ALA A 112 6.74 36.57 4.03
N ARG A 113 5.80 36.88 3.14
CA ARG A 113 5.62 38.22 2.56
C ARG A 113 4.29 38.85 2.97
N GLU A 114 3.97 38.83 4.26
CA GLU A 114 2.88 39.63 4.83
C GLU A 114 3.24 40.02 6.27
N ARG A 115 4.04 41.08 6.40
CA ARG A 115 4.02 42.02 7.52
C ARG A 115 4.52 43.38 7.05
#